data_AF-A0A4P7W4J5-F1
#
_entry.id   AF-A0A4P7W4J5-F1
#
_cell.length_a   1.000
_cell.length_b   1.000
_cell.length_c   1.000
_cell.angle_alpha   90.00
_cell.angle_beta   90.00
_cell.angle_gamma   90.00
#
_symmetry.space_group_name_H-M   'P 1'
#
loop_
_entity.id
_entity.type
_entity.pdbx_description
1 polymer ?
#
loop_
_entity_poly.entity_id
_entity_poly.type
_entity_poly.pdbx_seq_one_letter_code
_entity_poly.pdbx_strand_id
1 'polypeptide(L)'
;MEKELKTLETRAHEYAYPVAKTLYRQGFVKETWLENVVADGYMAGHEAAIKNQWRDATDYPPIDEDVLVDYPYEHGYVVAYYDGEDWYITETGRLIRPTHWMSIPPHNKTEGNE
;
A
#
# COMPACT_ATOMS: atom_id res chain seq x y z
N MET A 1 19.02 23.88 -7.18
CA MET A 1 17.89 23.58 -8.07
C MET A 1 17.10 22.49 -7.40
N GLU A 2 16.08 22.86 -6.62
CA GLU A 2 15.19 21.89 -5.97
C GLU A 2 14.41 21.14 -7.06
N LYS A 3 14.41 19.81 -7.00
CA LYS A 3 13.50 19.01 -7.83
C LYS A 3 12.12 19.16 -7.22
N GLU A 4 11.23 19.81 -7.95
CA GLU A 4 9.82 19.88 -7.57
C GLU A 4 9.26 18.46 -7.47
N LEU A 5 8.78 18.09 -6.28
CA LEU A 5 8.18 16.78 -6.02
C LEU A 5 6.83 16.74 -6.73
N LYS A 6 6.79 16.08 -7.89
CA LYS A 6 5.53 15.83 -8.61
C LYS A 6 4.57 15.03 -7.74
N THR A 7 3.30 15.46 -7.68
CA THR A 7 2.22 14.73 -7.01
C THR A 7 1.99 13.37 -7.68
N LEU A 8 1.40 12.42 -6.93
CA LEU A 8 1.03 11.11 -7.47
C LEU A 8 0.09 11.24 -8.67
N GLU A 9 -0.90 12.12 -8.59
CA GLU A 9 -1.84 12.44 -9.68
C GLU A 9 -1.10 12.93 -10.93
N THR A 10 -0.12 13.84 -10.77
CA THR A 10 0.69 14.32 -11.90
C THR A 10 1.43 13.17 -12.57
N ARG A 11 2.02 12.26 -11.78
CA ARG A 11 2.71 11.08 -12.32
C ARG A 11 1.75 10.12 -13.03
N ALA A 12 0.55 9.95 -12.49
CA ALA A 12 -0.48 9.10 -13.08
C ALA A 12 -0.90 9.61 -14.47
N HIS A 13 -1.15 10.91 -14.61
CA HIS A 13 -1.48 11.53 -15.90
C HIS A 13 -0.31 11.50 -16.89
N GLU A 14 0.91 11.75 -16.45
CA GLU A 14 2.11 11.64 -17.29
C GLU A 14 2.31 10.23 -17.85
N TYR A 15 1.99 9.20 -17.05
CA TYR A 15 1.98 7.81 -17.48
C TYR A 15 0.83 7.51 -18.45
N ALA A 16 -0.37 8.01 -18.13
CA ALA A 16 -1.60 7.70 -18.87
C ALA A 16 -1.63 8.28 -20.28
N TYR A 17 -1.12 9.50 -20.46
CA TYR A 17 -1.17 10.23 -21.73
C TYR A 17 -0.63 9.44 -22.95
N PRO A 18 0.62 8.90 -22.95
CA PRO A 18 1.13 8.16 -24.10
C PRO A 18 0.40 6.82 -24.34
N VAL A 19 -0.13 6.20 -23.28
CA VAL A 19 -0.92 4.96 -23.36
C VAL A 19 -2.25 5.22 -24.05
N ALA A 20 -2.98 6.25 -23.60
CA ALA A 20 -4.25 6.66 -24.17
C ALA A 20 -4.11 7.03 -25.66
N LYS A 21 -3.08 7.82 -26.00
CA LYS A 21 -2.79 8.22 -27.39
C LYS A 21 -2.49 7.05 -28.32
N THR A 22 -1.88 5.98 -27.79
CA THR A 22 -1.57 4.77 -28.57
C THR A 22 -2.83 3.95 -28.84
N LEU A 23 -3.69 3.80 -27.84
CA LEU A 23 -4.92 3.00 -27.89
C LEU A 23 -6.09 3.71 -28.60
N TYR A 24 -6.11 5.05 -28.57
CA TYR A 24 -7.14 5.88 -29.22
C TYR A 24 -7.23 5.68 -30.74
N ARG A 25 -6.19 5.12 -31.39
CA ARG A 25 -6.17 4.82 -32.84
C ARG A 25 -7.31 3.93 -33.33
N GLN A 26 -8.04 3.25 -32.43
CA GLN A 26 -9.15 2.37 -32.79
C GLN A 26 -10.54 3.04 -32.81
N GLY A 27 -10.67 4.33 -32.49
CA GLY A 27 -11.88 5.12 -32.80
C GLY A 27 -13.14 4.85 -31.97
N PHE A 28 -13.09 3.99 -30.94
CA PHE A 28 -14.27 3.62 -30.14
C PHE A 28 -14.48 4.45 -28.86
N VAL A 29 -13.51 5.28 -28.44
CA VAL A 29 -13.50 5.91 -27.12
C VAL A 29 -12.84 7.30 -27.16
N LYS A 30 -13.32 8.27 -26.37
CA LYS A 30 -12.67 9.59 -26.24
C LYS A 30 -11.29 9.45 -25.57
N GLU A 31 -10.25 10.05 -26.15
CA GLU A 31 -8.87 10.02 -25.63
C GLU A 31 -8.79 10.42 -24.15
N THR A 32 -9.49 11.49 -23.76
CA THR A 32 -9.52 11.99 -22.38
C THR A 32 -10.16 11.02 -21.39
N TRP A 33 -11.17 10.26 -21.80
CA TRP A 33 -11.76 9.23 -20.94
C TRP A 33 -10.75 8.11 -20.70
N LEU A 34 -10.03 7.69 -21.75
CA LEU A 34 -9.06 6.61 -21.64
C LEU A 34 -7.84 7.03 -20.80
N GLU A 35 -7.39 8.27 -20.95
CA GLU A 35 -6.36 8.85 -20.09
C GLU A 35 -6.78 8.79 -18.62
N ASN A 36 -7.98 9.27 -18.28
CA ASN A 36 -8.46 9.26 -16.90
C ASN A 36 -8.54 7.83 -16.34
N VAL A 37 -9.08 6.87 -17.10
CA VAL A 37 -9.16 5.46 -16.66
C VAL A 37 -7.78 4.87 -16.40
N VAL A 38 -6.78 5.18 -17.24
CA VAL A 38 -5.41 4.69 -17.04
C VAL A 38 -4.76 5.37 -15.84
N ALA A 39 -4.99 6.67 -15.63
CA ALA A 39 -4.51 7.39 -14.46
C ALA A 39 -5.12 6.84 -13.16
N ASP A 40 -6.43 6.60 -13.14
CA ASP A 40 -7.14 5.97 -12.02
C ASP A 40 -6.57 4.58 -11.72
N GLY A 41 -6.35 3.77 -12.75
CA GLY A 41 -5.72 2.45 -12.61
C GLY A 41 -4.30 2.52 -12.05
N TYR A 42 -3.51 3.51 -12.46
CA TYR A 42 -2.18 3.76 -11.91
C TYR A 42 -2.26 4.10 -10.41
N MET A 43 -3.17 4.99 -10.01
CA MET A 43 -3.35 5.38 -8.62
C MET A 43 -3.83 4.20 -7.76
N ALA A 44 -4.81 3.44 -8.24
CA ALA A 44 -5.30 2.24 -7.56
C ALA A 44 -4.21 1.18 -7.38
N GLY A 45 -3.40 0.95 -8.42
CA GLY A 45 -2.25 0.05 -8.35
C GLY A 45 -1.18 0.53 -7.38
N HIS A 46 -0.92 1.84 -7.34
CA HIS A 46 -0.01 2.45 -6.37
C HIS A 46 -0.48 2.25 -4.93
N GLU A 47 -1.75 2.54 -4.63
CA GLU A 47 -2.31 2.28 -3.31
C GLU A 47 -2.25 0.81 -2.93
N ALA A 48 -2.61 -0.09 -3.85
CA ALA A 48 -2.54 -1.52 -3.62
C ALA A 48 -1.10 -1.97 -3.33
N ALA A 49 -0.12 -1.46 -4.06
CA ALA A 49 1.29 -1.76 -3.82
C ALA A 49 1.74 -1.26 -2.44
N ILE A 50 1.38 -0.03 -2.05
CA ILE A 50 1.73 0.52 -0.72
C ILE A 50 1.07 -0.28 0.40
N LYS A 51 -0.20 -0.66 0.25
CA LYS A 51 -0.94 -1.42 1.27
C LYS A 51 -0.42 -2.85 1.43
N ASN A 52 0.19 -3.42 0.40
CA ASN A 52 0.61 -4.84 0.37
C ASN A 52 2.13 -5.04 0.30
N GLN A 53 2.93 -4.00 0.54
CA GLN A 53 4.39 -4.11 0.61
C GLN A 53 4.86 -4.14 2.06
N TRP A 54 6.03 -4.77 2.28
CA TRP A 54 6.79 -4.61 3.50
C TRP A 54 7.32 -3.18 3.59
N ARG A 55 7.02 -2.52 4.70
CA ARG A 55 7.48 -1.18 5.07
C ARG A 55 8.50 -1.30 6.18
N ASP A 56 9.44 -0.37 6.21
CA ASP A 56 10.43 -0.30 7.28
C ASP A 56 9.73 0.00 8.63
N ALA A 57 10.21 -0.59 9.72
CA ALA A 57 9.63 -0.37 11.05
C ALA A 57 9.72 1.11 11.53
N THR A 58 10.52 1.95 10.88
CA THR A 58 10.57 3.41 11.12
C THR A 58 9.40 4.17 10.50
N ASP A 59 8.70 3.57 9.55
CA ASP A 59 7.53 4.14 8.88
C ASP A 59 6.28 3.65 9.62
N TYR A 60 5.97 4.27 10.76
CA TYR A 60 5.05 3.70 11.76
C TYR A 60 3.70 3.25 11.18
N PRO A 61 3.20 2.06 11.59
CA PRO A 61 1.87 1.59 11.21
C PRO A 61 0.77 2.42 11.89
N PRO A 62 -0.51 2.17 11.56
CA PRO A 62 -1.61 2.61 12.39
C PRO A 62 -1.43 2.15 13.85
N ILE A 63 -1.75 3.04 14.80
CA ILE A 63 -1.63 2.78 16.24
C ILE A 63 -2.71 1.79 16.68
N ASP A 64 -2.34 0.84 17.54
CA ASP A 64 -3.22 -0.18 18.12
C ASP A 64 -3.91 -1.11 17.09
N GLU A 65 -3.37 -1.19 15.87
CA GLU A 65 -3.83 -2.12 14.83
C GLU A 65 -2.85 -3.28 14.64
N ASP A 66 -3.40 -4.49 14.48
CA ASP A 66 -2.62 -5.68 14.18
C ASP A 66 -2.04 -5.63 12.76
N VAL A 67 -0.72 -5.80 12.68
CA VAL A 67 0.05 -5.89 11.45
C VAL A 67 0.93 -7.14 11.46
N LEU A 68 1.32 -7.60 10.28
CA LEU A 68 2.33 -8.65 10.16
C LEU A 68 3.70 -7.99 10.22
N VAL A 69 4.58 -8.46 11.11
CA VAL A 69 5.93 -7.93 11.25
C VAL A 69 6.99 -9.00 10.99
N ASP A 70 8.12 -8.57 10.43
CA ASP A 70 9.32 -9.39 10.32
C ASP A 70 10.13 -9.28 11.62
N TYR A 71 10.19 -10.40 12.35
CA TYR A 71 10.88 -10.56 13.62
C TYR A 71 11.98 -11.63 13.49
N PRO A 72 13.17 -11.26 13.01
CA PRO A 72 14.21 -12.22 12.66
C PRO A 72 14.81 -12.98 13.86
N TYR A 73 14.55 -12.53 15.09
CA TYR A 73 15.13 -13.11 16.31
C TYR A 73 14.46 -14.42 16.77
N GLU A 74 13.20 -14.68 16.41
CA GLU A 74 12.46 -15.89 16.83
C GLU A 74 11.73 -16.60 15.68
N HIS A 75 12.34 -16.59 14.49
CA HIS A 75 11.92 -17.40 13.32
C HIS A 75 10.77 -16.84 12.47
N GLY A 76 10.90 -15.59 12.02
CA GLY A 76 10.21 -15.11 10.82
C GLY A 76 9.14 -14.07 11.13
N TYR A 77 7.90 -14.34 10.72
CA TYR A 77 6.81 -13.36 10.78
C TYR A 77 5.88 -13.60 11.96
N VAL A 78 5.45 -12.53 12.62
CA VAL A 78 4.49 -12.59 13.73
C VAL A 78 3.46 -11.46 13.60
N VAL A 79 2.30 -11.62 14.24
CA VAL A 79 1.30 -10.56 14.36
C VAL A 79 1.65 -9.69 15.58
N ALA A 80 1.73 -8.39 15.36
CA ALA A 80 2.08 -7.42 16.38
C ALA A 80 1.34 -6.10 16.14
N TYR A 81 1.29 -5.25 17.16
CA TYR A 81 0.78 -3.89 17.07
C TYR A 81 1.82 -2.89 17.60
N TYR A 82 1.66 -1.63 17.21
CA TYR A 82 2.44 -0.49 17.68
C TYR A 82 1.54 0.43 18.50
N ASP A 83 1.90 0.75 19.74
CA ASP A 83 1.05 1.57 20.64
C ASP A 83 1.32 3.09 20.52
N GLY A 84 2.22 3.49 19.63
CA GLY A 84 2.70 4.86 19.49
C GLY A 84 4.12 5.07 20.00
N GLU A 85 4.67 4.14 20.78
CA GLU A 85 6.03 4.18 21.32
C GLU A 85 6.78 2.85 21.11
N ASP A 86 6.13 1.72 21.38
CA ASP A 86 6.71 0.39 21.39
C ASP A 86 5.90 -0.63 20.57
N TRP A 87 6.57 -1.73 20.22
CA TRP A 87 5.98 -2.84 19.46
C TRP A 87 5.75 -4.05 20.35
N TYR A 88 4.57 -4.65 20.23
CA TYR A 88 4.16 -5.79 21.05
C TYR A 88 3.57 -6.91 20.21
N ILE A 89 3.97 -8.16 20.50
CA ILE A 89 3.34 -9.35 19.91
C ILE A 89 1.90 -9.44 20.42
N THR A 90 0.92 -9.47 19.52
CA THR A 90 -0.51 -9.44 19.86
C THR A 90 -0.93 -10.59 20.77
N GLU A 91 -0.44 -11.81 20.53
CA GLU A 91 -0.81 -12.99 21.31
C GLU A 91 -0.28 -12.96 22.75
N THR A 92 0.90 -12.36 22.98
CA THR A 92 1.63 -12.49 24.25
C THR A 92 1.84 -11.18 25.00
N GLY A 93 1.61 -10.04 24.36
CA GLY A 93 1.96 -8.71 24.88
C GLY A 93 3.47 -8.51 25.06
N ARG A 94 4.31 -9.36 24.45
CA ARG A 94 5.76 -9.28 24.59
C ARG A 94 6.31 -8.16 23.71
N LEU A 95 7.17 -7.33 24.30
CA LEU A 95 7.91 -6.30 23.57
C LEU A 95 8.86 -6.90 22.54
N ILE A 96 8.85 -6.35 21.33
CA ILE A 96 9.72 -6.73 20.21
C ILE A 96 10.32 -5.51 19.50
N ARG A 97 11.24 -5.79 18.57
CA ARG A 97 11.88 -4.81 17.68
C ARG A 97 11.88 -5.38 16.26
N PRO A 98 10.77 -5.23 15.51
CA PRO A 98 10.70 -5.71 14.14
C PRO A 98 11.58 -4.87 13.21
N THR A 99 11.95 -5.44 12.07
CA THR A 99 12.66 -4.69 11.00
C THR A 99 11.70 -4.14 9.95
N HIS A 100 10.61 -4.85 9.70
CA HIS A 100 9.61 -4.49 8.71
C HIS A 100 8.21 -4.84 9.19
N TRP A 101 7.21 -4.19 8.62
CA TRP A 101 5.81 -4.51 8.83
C TRP A 101 5.02 -4.41 7.53
N MET A 102 3.86 -5.07 7.48
CA MET A 102 2.87 -4.86 6.45
C MET A 102 1.47 -4.99 7.05
N SER A 103 0.52 -4.23 6.52
CA SER A 103 -0.89 -4.38 6.89
C SER A 103 -1.34 -5.81 6.61
N ILE A 104 -2.07 -6.42 7.54
CA ILE A 104 -2.71 -7.71 7.30
C ILE A 104 -3.83 -7.46 6.29
N PRO A 105 -3.81 -8.08 5.10
CA PRO A 105 -4.88 -7.92 4.14
C PRO A 105 -6.19 -8.35 4.81
N PRO A 106 -7.30 -7.61 4.61
CA PRO A 106 -8.57 -8.02 5.14
C PRO A 106 -8.87 -9.42 4.60
N HIS A 107 -8.91 -10.41 5.47
CA HIS A 107 -9.53 -11.67 5.11
C HIS A 107 -10.97 -11.32 4.77
N ASN A 108 -11.50 -11.77 3.63
CA ASN A 108 -12.92 -11.63 3.34
C ASN A 108 -13.68 -12.11 4.58
N LYS A 109 -14.21 -11.17 5.37
CA LYS A 109 -15.34 -11.43 6.25
C LYS A 109 -16.48 -11.64 5.26
N THR A 110 -16.57 -12.83 4.67
CA THR A 110 -17.88 -13.34 4.28
C THR A 110 -18.72 -13.18 5.53
N GLU A 111 -19.72 -12.32 5.43
CA GLU A 111 -20.79 -12.18 6.41
C GLU A 111 -21.16 -13.58 6.92
N GLY A 112 -20.83 -13.87 8.18
CA GLY A 112 -20.98 -15.22 8.73
C GLY A 112 -19.77 -15.66 9.53
N ASN A 113 -19.64 -15.14 10.75
CA ASN A 113 -19.72 -15.96 11.95
C ASN A 113 -19.73 -15.01 13.15
N GLU A 114 -20.87 -15.06 13.83
CA GLU A 114 -21.12 -14.53 15.18
C GLU A 114 -20.08 -15.05 16.19
#